data_AF-A0AAD0MLR2-F1
#
_entry.id   AF-A0AAD0MLR2-F1
#
_cell.length_a   1.000
_cell.length_b   1.000
_cell.length_c   1.000
_cell.angle_alpha   90.00
_cell.angle_beta   90.00
_cell.angle_gamma   90.00
#
_symmetry.space_group_name_H-M   'P 1'
#
loop_
_entity.id
_entity.type
_entity.pdbx_description
1 polymer ?
#
loop_
_entity_poly.entity_id
_entity_poly.type
_entity_poly.pdbx_seq_one_letter_code
_entity_poly.pdbx_strand_id
1 'polypeptide(L)' 'MGSCNKQDIIELLEYRIVNGIASQEENTFYEDFKWFGKMDESSTLFKRLVLHIENENNK' A
#
# COMPACT_ATOMS: atom_id res chain seq x y z
N MET A 1 16.23 10.96 3.05
CA MET A 1 15.50 9.74 2.63
C MET A 1 14.11 9.87 3.24
N GLY A 2 13.12 10.20 2.42
CA GLY A 2 11.75 10.39 2.89
C GLY A 2 11.22 9.05 3.34
N SER A 3 10.86 8.94 4.62
CA SER A 3 10.22 7.73 5.13
C SER A 3 8.87 7.62 4.43
N CYS A 4 8.68 6.64 3.55
CA CYS A 4 7.36 6.28 3.05
C CYS A 4 6.51 5.93 4.27
N ASN A 5 5.53 6.77 4.60
CA ASN A 5 4.71 6.53 5.79
C ASN A 5 3.72 5.43 5.45
N LYS A 6 3.47 4.53 6.41
CA LYS A 6 2.44 3.49 6.28
C LYS A 6 1.08 4.08 5.90
N GLN A 7 0.84 5.34 6.26
CA GLN A 7 -0.34 6.10 5.89
C GLN A 7 -0.46 6.34 4.38
N ASP A 8 0.63 6.70 3.68
CA ASP A 8 0.63 6.84 2.21
C ASP A 8 0.25 5.51 1.52
N ILE A 9 0.70 4.39 2.09
CA ILE A 9 0.36 3.04 1.58
C ILE A 9 -1.12 2.74 1.78
N ILE A 10 -1.68 3.09 2.94
CA ILE A 10 -3.11 2.95 3.22
C ILE A 10 -3.92 3.80 2.25
N GLU A 11 -3.58 5.09 2.09
CA GLU A 11 -4.29 6.02 1.22
C GLU A 11 -4.24 5.57 -0.25
N LEU A 12 -3.09 5.05 -0.71
CA LEU A 12 -2.95 4.48 -2.05
C LEU A 12 -3.86 3.26 -2.23
N LEU A 13 -3.89 2.34 -1.26
CA LEU A 13 -4.73 1.15 -1.32
C LEU A 13 -6.21 1.53 -1.33
N GLU A 14 -6.64 2.44 -0.45
CA GLU A 14 -8.02 2.94 -0.39
C GLU A 14 -8.43 3.59 -1.72
N TYR A 15 -7.57 4.44 -2.28
CA TYR A 15 -7.80 5.03 -3.59
C TYR A 15 -7.98 3.94 -4.67
N ARG A 16 -7.07 2.97 -4.72
CA ARG A 16 -7.13 1.89 -5.74
C ARG A 16 -8.39 1.04 -5.59
N ILE A 17 -8.81 0.75 -4.36
CA ILE A 17 -10.01 -0.04 -4.06
C ILE A 17 -11.27 0.73 -4.46
N VAL A 18 -11.40 2.00 -4.05
CA VAL A 18 -12.55 2.84 -4.38
C VAL A 18 -12.70 3.04 -5.89
N ASN A 19 -11.58 3.14 -6.62
CA ASN A 19 -11.59 3.26 -8.08
C ASN A 19 -11.72 1.91 -8.81
N GLY A 20 -11.82 0.78 -8.10
CA GLY A 20 -11.93 -0.54 -8.70
C GLY A 20 -10.71 -1.00 -9.51
N ILE A 21 -9.54 -0.41 -9.25
CA ILE A 21 -8.26 -0.73 -9.92
C ILE A 21 -7.31 -1.54 -9.03
N ALA A 22 -7.68 -1.78 -7.77
CA ALA A 22 -6.91 -2.63 -6.86
C ALA A 22 -6.94 -4.09 -7.33
N SER A 23 -5.77 -4.71 -7.34
CA SER A 23 -5.63 -6.14 -7.60
C SER A 23 -6.24 -6.97 -6.45
N GLN A 24 -6.52 -8.24 -6.68
CA GLN A 24 -6.97 -9.14 -5.60
C GLN A 24 -5.96 -9.20 -4.45
N GLU A 25 -4.66 -9.25 -4.77
CA GLU A 25 -3.57 -9.24 -3.78
C GLU A 25 -3.60 -7.97 -2.91
N GLU A 26 -3.91 -6.81 -3.50
CA GLU A 26 -4.01 -5.53 -2.80
C GLU A 26 -5.25 -5.44 -1.91
N ASN A 27 -6.37 -5.99 -2.37
CA ASN A 27 -7.58 -6.09 -1.57
C ASN A 27 -7.33 -6.94 -0.33
N THR A 28 -6.77 -8.15 -0.50
CA THR A 28 -6.44 -9.04 0.62
C THR A 28 -5.45 -8.38 1.58
N PHE A 29 -4.42 -7.72 1.07
CA PHE A 29 -3.44 -7.03 1.92
C PHE A 29 -4.05 -5.89 2.74
N TYR A 30 -4.93 -5.10 2.13
CA TYR A 30 -5.66 -4.03 2.84
C TYR A 30 -6.66 -4.61 3.85
N GLU A 31 -7.36 -5.70 3.52
CA GLU A 31 -8.23 -6.39 4.47
C GLU A 31 -7.44 -6.94 5.66
N ASP A 32 -6.34 -7.65 5.44
CA ASP A 32 -5.45 -8.15 6.50
C ASP A 32 -5.00 -7.00 7.41
N PHE A 33 -4.64 -5.85 6.85
CA PHE A 33 -4.34 -4.65 7.63
C PHE A 33 -5.54 -4.20 8.49
N LYS A 34 -6.76 -4.18 7.95
CA LYS A 34 -7.96 -3.81 8.73
C LYS A 34 -8.28 -4.81 9.85
N TRP A 35 -8.08 -6.10 9.62
CA TRP A 35 -8.36 -7.15 10.58
C TRP A 35 -7.30 -7.21 11.70
N PHE A 36 -6.02 -7.08 11.36
CA PHE A 36 -4.91 -7.28 12.30
C PHE A 36 -4.27 -5.98 12.80
N GLY A 37 -4.59 -4.83 12.19
CA GLY A 37 -4.01 -3.52 12.51
C GLY A 37 -2.51 -3.42 12.19
N LYS A 38 -1.96 -4.35 11.40
CA LYS A 38 -0.53 -4.45 11.09
C LYS A 38 -0.34 -4.75 9.61
N MET A 39 0.62 -4.07 8.99
CA MET A 39 1.08 -4.37 7.64
C MET A 39 2.28 -5.30 7.70
N ASP A 40 2.32 -6.29 6.81
CA ASP A 40 3.51 -7.11 6.63
C ASP A 40 4.55 -6.38 5.78
N GLU A 41 5.48 -5.69 6.45
CA GLU A 41 6.55 -4.90 5.82
C GLU A 41 7.58 -5.78 5.07
N SER A 42 7.59 -7.08 5.36
CA SER A 42 8.45 -8.05 4.68
C SER A 42 7.91 -8.48 3.32
N SER A 43 6.59 -8.35 3.10
CA SER A 43 5.91 -8.78 1.89
C SER A 43 6.45 -8.08 0.65
N THR A 44 6.48 -8.82 -0.46
CA THR A 44 6.84 -8.25 -1.77
C THR A 44 5.87 -7.15 -2.18
N LEU A 45 4.58 -7.28 -1.83
CA LEU A 45 3.58 -6.28 -2.12
C LEU A 45 3.88 -4.95 -1.41
N PHE A 46 4.16 -4.98 -0.10
CA PHE A 46 4.51 -3.77 0.65
C PHE A 46 5.71 -3.05 0.02
N LYS A 47 6.77 -3.78 -0.34
CA LYS A 47 7.95 -3.20 -1.00
C LYS A 47 7.62 -2.58 -2.36
N ARG A 48 6.72 -3.20 -3.14
CA ARG A 48 6.25 -2.65 -4.42
C ARG A 48 5.44 -1.36 -4.21
N LEU A 49 4.57 -1.32 -3.21
CA LEU A 49 3.77 -0.14 -2.88
C LEU A 49 4.67 1.01 -2.42
N VAL A 50 5.66 0.73 -1.58
CA VAL A 50 6.68 1.71 -1.17
C VAL A 50 7.41 2.28 -2.38
N LEU A 51 7.94 1.42 -3.25
CA LEU A 51 8.65 1.86 -4.47
C LEU A 51 7.76 2.68 -5.41
N HIS A 52 6.47 2.34 -5.51
CA HIS A 52 5.52 3.11 -6.31
C HIS A 52 5.37 4.53 -5.78
N ILE A 53 5.17 4.68 -4.47
CA ILE A 53 5.03 5.97 -3.79
C ILE A 53 6.33 6.79 -3.89
N GLU A 54 7.48 6.15 -3.68
CA GLU A 54 8.78 6.82 -3.83
C GLU A 54 9.00 7.33 -5.27
N ASN A 55 8.64 6.54 -6.29
CA ASN A 55 8.76 6.96 -7.68
C ASN A 55 7.84 8.13 -8.04
N GLU A 56 6.60 8.13 -7.55
CA GLU A 56 5.66 9.23 -7.81
C GLU A 56 6.09 10.53 -7.12
N ASN A 57 6.68 10.44 -5.91
CA ASN A 57 7.17 11.61 -5.17
C ASN A 57 8.47 12.22 -5.73
N ASN A 58 9.23 11.49 -6.54
CA ASN A 58 10.48 11.97 -7.16
C ASN A 58 10.25 12.56 -8.57
N LYS A 59 9.00 12.69 -9.01
CA LYS A 59 8.61 13.15 -10.35
C LYS A 59 8.06 14.57 -10.31
#